data_AF-A0A3C0J2G9-F1
#
_entry.id   AF-A0A3C0J2G9-F1
#
_cell.length_a   1.000
_cell.length_b   1.000
_cell.length_c   1.000
_cell.angle_alpha   90.00
_cell.angle_beta   90.00
_cell.angle_gamma   90.00
#
_symmetry.space_group_name_H-M   'P 1'
#
loop_
_entity.id
_entity.type
_entity.pdbx_description
1 polymer ?
#
loop_
_entity_poly.entity_id
_entity_poly.type
_entity_poly.pdbx_seq_one_letter_code
_entity_poly.pdbx_strand_id
1 'polypeptide(L)'
;GLVGIGGDGTHTGLSLLSKMGVTTLGIPATIDNDISSTDYAIGFDTACNTVIDAINKIRDTATSHERTYVVEVMGRNSGHIALAAGLAGGAESILIPEVEFDIQQVCERITAGARQGKSHSIVVVAEGAEGAVSPGRGGLLGGCAYRIGQQIAGLTGFETRIIVLGHIQRGGAPSVRDRILATTLGAKAIDVL
;
A
#
# COMPACT_ATOMS: atom_id res chain seq x y z
N GLY A 1 -15.89 0.20 30.64
CA GLY A 1 -15.28 1.11 29.65
C GLY A 1 -15.87 0.89 28.28
N LEU A 2 -15.29 1.52 27.25
CA LEU A 2 -15.63 1.36 25.83
C LEU A 2 -14.38 0.92 25.06
N VAL A 3 -14.51 -0.10 24.23
CA VAL A 3 -13.47 -0.51 23.28
C VAL A 3 -13.88 -0.04 21.88
N GLY A 4 -13.05 0.77 21.23
CA GLY A 4 -13.24 1.14 19.83
C GLY A 4 -12.21 0.46 18.93
N ILE A 5 -12.65 -0.01 17.77
CA ILE A 5 -11.82 -0.69 16.77
C ILE A 5 -11.80 0.19 15.52
N GLY A 6 -10.62 0.60 15.07
CA GLY A 6 -10.49 1.41 13.85
C GLY A 6 -9.15 2.14 13.74
N GLY A 7 -9.12 3.14 12.86
CA GLY A 7 -7.97 4.03 12.67
C GLY A 7 -8.07 5.33 13.46
N ASP A 8 -7.35 6.35 13.00
CA ASP A 8 -7.19 7.65 13.68
C ASP A 8 -8.50 8.34 14.05
N GLY A 9 -9.52 8.26 13.19
CA GLY A 9 -10.84 8.83 13.47
C GLY A 9 -11.49 8.19 14.70
N THR A 10 -11.42 6.87 14.81
CA THR A 10 -11.91 6.12 15.98
C THR A 10 -11.11 6.49 17.23
N HIS A 11 -9.78 6.51 17.14
CA HIS A 11 -8.90 6.83 18.27
C HIS A 11 -9.09 8.27 18.76
N THR A 12 -9.33 9.21 17.86
CA THR A 12 -9.66 10.60 18.20
C THR A 12 -10.97 10.67 18.99
N GLY A 13 -12.01 9.96 18.53
CA GLY A 13 -13.29 9.87 19.25
C GLY A 13 -13.14 9.27 20.65
N LEU A 14 -12.38 8.19 20.79
CA LEU A 14 -12.08 7.58 22.08
C LEU A 14 -11.33 8.53 23.02
N SER A 15 -10.33 9.26 22.51
CA SER A 15 -9.59 10.25 23.29
C SER A 15 -10.50 11.36 23.84
N LEU A 16 -11.46 11.83 23.03
CA LEU A 16 -12.45 12.82 23.47
C LEU A 16 -13.36 12.27 24.57
N LEU A 17 -13.85 11.04 24.44
CA LEU A 17 -14.66 10.37 25.47
C LEU A 17 -13.87 10.15 26.76
N SER A 18 -12.59 9.82 26.66
CA SER A 18 -11.69 9.67 27.81
C SER A 18 -11.59 10.95 28.63
N LYS A 19 -11.46 12.11 27.95
CA LYS A 19 -11.45 13.43 28.60
C LYS A 19 -12.76 13.76 29.31
N MET A 20 -13.87 13.12 28.93
CA MET A 20 -15.17 13.25 29.58
C MET A 20 -15.38 12.24 30.73
N GLY A 21 -14.36 11.46 31.09
CA GLY A 21 -14.41 10.51 32.21
C GLY A 21 -14.82 9.09 31.83
N VAL A 22 -14.93 8.77 30.54
CA VAL A 22 -15.22 7.39 30.09
C VAL A 22 -13.92 6.61 29.95
N THR A 23 -13.76 5.48 30.64
CA THR A 23 -12.63 4.57 30.38
C THR A 23 -12.71 4.03 28.96
N THR A 24 -11.73 4.34 28.11
CA THR A 24 -11.72 3.95 26.70
C THR A 24 -10.43 3.21 26.33
N LEU A 25 -10.54 2.27 25.40
CA LEU A 25 -9.40 1.58 24.79
C LEU A 25 -9.56 1.48 23.27
N GLY A 26 -8.47 1.73 22.54
CA GLY A 26 -8.42 1.64 21.08
C GLY A 26 -7.72 0.38 20.60
N ILE A 27 -8.32 -0.32 19.63
CA ILE A 27 -7.70 -1.42 18.89
C ILE A 27 -7.39 -0.93 17.47
N PRO A 28 -6.12 -0.99 17.03
CA PRO A 28 -5.71 -0.51 15.72
C PRO A 28 -6.26 -1.41 14.60
N ALA A 29 -7.15 -0.87 13.77
CA ALA A 29 -7.70 -1.54 12.61
C ALA A 29 -7.76 -0.59 11.40
N THR A 30 -6.82 -0.80 10.49
CA THR A 30 -6.67 -0.08 9.22
C THR A 30 -5.77 -0.90 8.32
N ILE A 31 -6.00 -0.82 7.01
CA ILE A 31 -5.08 -1.46 6.04
C ILE A 31 -3.82 -0.64 5.83
N ASP A 32 -3.83 0.66 6.13
CA ASP A 32 -2.75 1.60 5.81
C ASP A 32 -1.52 1.44 6.72
N ASN A 33 -1.67 0.68 7.82
CA ASN A 33 -0.65 0.42 8.85
C ASN A 33 0.01 1.67 9.43
N ASP A 34 -0.74 2.77 9.52
CA ASP A 34 -0.28 4.11 9.86
C ASP A 34 -0.62 4.53 11.30
N ILE A 35 -0.95 3.57 12.16
CA ILE A 35 -1.29 3.83 13.56
C ILE A 35 -0.04 3.71 14.43
N SER A 36 0.27 4.76 15.18
CA SER A 36 1.39 4.77 16.13
C SER A 36 1.24 3.72 17.25
N SER A 37 2.37 3.30 17.83
CA SER A 37 2.44 2.38 18.98
C SER A 37 1.99 0.94 18.70
N THR A 38 1.88 0.56 17.43
CA THR A 38 1.77 -0.84 17.00
C THR A 38 2.65 -1.06 15.78
N ASP A 39 3.28 -2.23 15.67
CA ASP A 39 4.01 -2.59 14.45
C ASP A 39 3.03 -2.97 13.32
N TYR A 40 1.86 -3.51 13.69
CA TYR A 40 0.85 -4.01 12.77
C TYR A 40 -0.56 -3.61 13.20
N ALA A 41 -1.34 -3.08 12.26
CA ALA A 41 -2.77 -2.86 12.40
C ALA A 41 -3.56 -4.03 11.78
N ILE A 42 -4.74 -4.30 12.34
CA ILE A 42 -5.64 -5.34 11.82
C ILE A 42 -6.07 -4.96 10.40
N GLY A 43 -5.84 -5.87 9.45
CA GLY A 43 -6.23 -5.76 8.05
C GLY A 43 -5.04 -5.48 7.11
N PHE A 44 -3.91 -5.03 7.64
CA PHE A 44 -2.72 -4.75 6.83
C PHE A 44 -2.20 -5.98 6.09
N ASP A 45 -2.09 -7.12 6.79
CA ASP A 45 -1.56 -8.35 6.21
C ASP A 45 -2.48 -8.89 5.11
N THR A 46 -3.80 -8.84 5.34
CA THR A 46 -4.81 -9.21 4.35
C THR A 46 -4.72 -8.33 3.10
N ALA A 47 -4.59 -7.00 3.27
CA ALA A 47 -4.44 -6.08 2.16
C ALA A 47 -3.17 -6.37 1.34
N CYS A 48 -2.04 -6.63 2.00
CA CYS A 48 -0.80 -7.02 1.34
C CYS A 48 -0.96 -8.31 0.52
N ASN A 49 -1.64 -9.33 1.05
CA ASN A 49 -1.90 -10.57 0.32
C ASN A 49 -2.78 -10.34 -0.91
N THR A 50 -3.76 -9.44 -0.85
CA THR A 50 -4.57 -9.04 -2.01
C THR A 50 -3.73 -8.37 -3.10
N VAL A 51 -2.78 -7.50 -2.72
CA VAL A 51 -1.85 -6.87 -3.68
C VAL A 51 -0.92 -7.92 -4.31
N ILE A 52 -0.37 -8.83 -3.51
CA ILE A 52 0.52 -9.90 -3.99
C ILE A 52 -0.22 -10.80 -4.98
N ASP A 53 -1.47 -11.17 -4.69
CA ASP A 53 -2.32 -11.95 -5.60
C ASP A 53 -2.55 -11.22 -6.94
N ALA A 54 -2.79 -9.91 -6.91
CA ALA A 54 -2.89 -9.10 -8.12
C ALA A 54 -1.57 -9.07 -8.91
N ILE A 55 -0.44 -8.88 -8.23
CA ILE A 55 0.90 -8.91 -8.85
C ILE A 55 1.17 -10.25 -9.53
N ASN A 56 0.83 -11.36 -8.88
CA ASN A 56 1.00 -12.70 -9.45
C ASN A 56 0.14 -12.90 -10.70
N LYS A 57 -1.13 -12.50 -10.67
CA LYS A 57 -2.01 -12.56 -11.84
C LYS A 57 -1.50 -11.72 -13.01
N ILE A 58 -0.92 -10.56 -12.72
CA ILE A 58 -0.29 -9.71 -13.74
C ILE A 58 0.91 -10.44 -14.36
N ARG A 59 1.78 -10.99 -13.52
CA ARG A 59 2.99 -11.74 -13.93
C ARG A 59 2.64 -12.92 -14.85
N ASP A 60 1.58 -13.65 -14.56
CA ASP A 60 1.13 -14.78 -15.40
C ASP A 60 0.72 -14.35 -16.81
N THR A 61 0.22 -13.12 -16.96
CA THR A 61 -0.17 -12.55 -18.28
C THR A 61 0.98 -11.83 -18.99
N ALA A 62 2.13 -11.70 -18.35
CA ALA A 62 3.26 -10.92 -18.83
C ALA A 62 4.19 -11.75 -19.73
N THR A 63 3.62 -12.24 -20.84
CA THR A 63 4.30 -13.11 -21.82
C THR A 63 5.01 -12.35 -22.95
N SER A 64 4.78 -11.04 -23.09
CA SER A 64 5.41 -10.20 -24.11
C SER A 64 6.69 -9.54 -23.58
N HIS A 65 7.71 -9.46 -24.44
CA HIS A 65 8.91 -8.68 -24.16
C HIS A 65 8.57 -7.17 -24.12
N GLU A 66 9.30 -6.43 -23.29
CA GLU A 66 9.23 -4.96 -23.20
C GLU A 66 7.89 -4.41 -22.68
N ARG A 67 7.27 -5.13 -21.73
CA ARG A 67 6.10 -4.63 -20.98
C ARG A 67 6.46 -4.16 -19.58
N THR A 68 5.95 -3.00 -19.22
CA THR A 68 6.02 -2.47 -17.86
C THR A 68 4.62 -2.37 -17.26
N TYR A 69 4.44 -2.87 -16.05
CA TYR A 69 3.20 -2.74 -15.30
C TYR A 69 3.42 -1.79 -14.13
N VAL A 70 2.57 -0.77 -14.03
CA VAL A 70 2.54 0.16 -12.89
C VAL A 70 1.30 -0.16 -12.07
N VAL A 71 1.49 -0.61 -10.83
CA VAL A 71 0.43 -1.07 -9.93
C VAL A 71 0.27 -0.07 -8.80
N GLU A 72 -0.86 0.64 -8.79
CA GLU A 72 -1.24 1.56 -7.71
C GLU A 72 -1.90 0.81 -6.56
N VAL A 73 -1.35 0.99 -5.36
CA VAL A 73 -1.83 0.40 -4.11
C VAL A 73 -2.29 1.48 -3.14
N MET A 74 -3.19 1.10 -2.23
CA MET A 74 -3.65 2.01 -1.19
C MET A 74 -2.55 2.24 -0.13
N GLY A 75 -2.82 3.16 0.77
CA GLY A 75 -1.92 3.49 1.88
C GLY A 75 -2.00 4.95 2.29
N ARG A 76 -2.82 5.77 1.62
CA ARG A 76 -2.88 7.23 1.78
C ARG A 76 -1.47 7.82 1.84
N ASN A 77 -1.02 8.30 3.00
CA ASN A 77 0.27 8.95 3.18
C ASN A 77 1.36 7.98 3.70
N SER A 78 1.07 6.68 3.68
CA SER A 78 1.92 5.59 4.15
C SER A 78 2.26 4.64 2.99
N GLY A 79 3.54 4.28 2.91
CA GLY A 79 4.11 3.35 1.95
C GLY A 79 4.11 1.90 2.41
N HIS A 80 3.55 1.57 3.58
CA HIS A 80 3.68 0.24 4.16
C HIS A 80 3.17 -0.89 3.26
N ILE A 81 2.00 -0.72 2.62
CA ILE A 81 1.44 -1.72 1.70
C ILE A 81 2.35 -1.87 0.48
N ALA A 82 2.73 -0.75 -0.15
CA ALA A 82 3.59 -0.75 -1.34
C ALA A 82 4.93 -1.43 -1.06
N LEU A 83 5.55 -1.12 0.09
CA LEU A 83 6.82 -1.70 0.50
C LEU A 83 6.70 -3.20 0.76
N ALA A 84 5.77 -3.62 1.61
CA ALA A 84 5.64 -5.02 2.00
C ALA A 84 5.21 -5.90 0.81
N ALA A 85 4.16 -5.50 0.10
CA ALA A 85 3.64 -6.26 -1.03
C ALA A 85 4.54 -6.16 -2.27
N GLY A 86 5.17 -5.02 -2.51
CA GLY A 86 6.13 -4.87 -3.61
C GLY A 86 7.37 -5.73 -3.41
N LEU A 87 7.90 -5.79 -2.18
CA LEU A 87 9.05 -6.64 -1.87
C LEU A 87 8.67 -8.12 -1.99
N ALA A 88 7.57 -8.54 -1.37
CA ALA A 88 7.10 -9.93 -1.41
C ALA A 88 6.68 -10.37 -2.82
N GLY A 89 6.11 -9.46 -3.60
CA GLY A 89 5.68 -9.68 -4.98
C GLY A 89 6.81 -9.57 -6.01
N GLY A 90 8.03 -9.23 -5.60
CA GLY A 90 9.19 -9.10 -6.49
C GLY A 90 9.05 -7.97 -7.51
N ALA A 91 8.65 -6.79 -7.05
CA ALA A 91 8.61 -5.57 -7.85
C ALA A 91 10.04 -5.07 -8.17
N GLU A 92 10.22 -4.50 -9.37
CA GLU A 92 11.48 -3.92 -9.82
C GLU A 92 11.76 -2.58 -9.13
N SER A 93 10.70 -1.83 -8.84
CA SER A 93 10.77 -0.56 -8.15
C SER A 93 9.52 -0.37 -7.31
N ILE A 94 9.71 0.18 -6.12
CA ILE A 94 8.65 0.47 -5.17
C ILE A 94 8.72 1.96 -4.85
N LEU A 95 7.64 2.68 -5.13
CA LEU A 95 7.56 4.12 -4.97
C LEU A 95 6.61 4.44 -3.82
N ILE A 96 7.15 5.06 -2.78
CA ILE A 96 6.46 5.33 -1.51
C ILE A 96 6.58 6.81 -1.12
N PRO A 97 5.61 7.39 -0.40
CA PRO A 97 5.64 8.79 -0.01
C PRO A 97 6.79 9.17 0.94
N GLU A 98 7.36 8.20 1.66
CA GLU A 98 8.42 8.44 2.65
C GLU A 98 9.81 8.64 2.03
N VAL A 99 10.00 8.29 0.76
CA VAL A 99 11.30 8.30 0.10
C VAL A 99 11.20 9.03 -1.23
N GLU A 100 12.04 10.06 -1.43
CA GLU A 100 12.16 10.71 -2.72
C GLU A 100 12.66 9.73 -3.77
N PHE A 101 12.08 9.79 -4.97
CA PHE A 101 12.45 8.93 -6.08
C PHE A 101 12.62 9.71 -7.37
N ASP A 102 13.50 9.20 -8.22
CA ASP A 102 13.78 9.73 -9.54
C ASP A 102 13.26 8.74 -10.60
N ILE A 103 12.33 9.22 -11.42
CA ILE A 103 11.73 8.42 -12.50
C ILE A 103 12.78 8.02 -13.53
N GLN A 104 13.83 8.81 -13.75
CA GLN A 104 14.91 8.44 -14.65
C GLN A 104 15.64 7.19 -14.16
N GLN A 105 15.94 7.10 -12.86
CA GLN A 105 16.54 5.90 -12.26
C GLN A 105 15.60 4.69 -12.32
N VAL A 106 14.29 4.89 -12.20
CA VAL A 106 13.30 3.82 -12.36
C VAL A 106 13.34 3.29 -13.80
N CYS A 107 13.36 4.17 -14.80
CA CYS A 107 13.48 3.82 -16.21
C CYS A 107 14.79 3.08 -16.50
N GLU A 108 15.91 3.53 -15.93
CA GLU A 108 17.21 2.85 -16.08
C GLU A 108 17.19 1.41 -15.54
N ARG A 109 16.57 1.17 -14.39
CA ARG A 109 16.38 -0.19 -13.84
C ARG A 109 15.53 -1.05 -14.76
N ILE A 110 14.41 -0.52 -15.25
CA ILE A 110 13.52 -1.21 -16.20
C ILE A 110 14.28 -1.60 -17.48
N THR A 111 14.98 -0.66 -18.10
CA THR A 111 15.74 -0.91 -19.33
C THR A 111 16.91 -1.86 -19.10
N ALA A 112 17.61 -1.77 -17.96
CA ALA A 112 18.66 -2.71 -17.60
C ALA A 112 18.11 -4.14 -17.42
N GLY A 113 16.96 -4.29 -16.75
CA GLY A 113 16.27 -5.56 -16.60
C GLY A 113 15.88 -6.19 -17.93
N ALA A 114 15.33 -5.40 -18.85
CA ALA A 114 14.98 -5.84 -20.20
C ALA A 114 16.23 -6.32 -20.99
N ARG A 115 17.35 -5.58 -20.91
CA ARG A 115 18.62 -5.98 -21.52
C ARG A 115 19.18 -7.29 -20.95
N GLN A 116 18.85 -7.62 -19.70
CA GLN A 116 19.22 -8.88 -19.05
C GLN A 116 18.24 -10.02 -19.36
N GLY A 117 17.23 -9.78 -20.21
CA GLY A 117 16.27 -10.80 -20.65
C GLY A 117 15.01 -10.91 -19.79
N LYS A 118 14.75 -9.98 -18.84
CA LYS A 118 13.45 -9.93 -18.16
C LYS A 118 12.36 -9.64 -19.20
N SER A 119 11.32 -10.47 -19.24
CA SER A 119 10.20 -10.27 -20.17
C SER A 119 9.35 -9.06 -19.81
N HIS A 120 9.21 -8.78 -18.52
CA HIS A 120 8.41 -7.67 -18.01
C HIS A 120 9.02 -7.04 -16.76
N SER A 121 8.55 -5.83 -16.44
CA SER A 121 8.87 -5.11 -15.20
C SER A 121 7.60 -4.75 -14.45
N ILE A 122 7.63 -4.80 -13.12
CA ILE A 122 6.52 -4.39 -12.26
C ILE A 122 7.01 -3.25 -11.36
N VAL A 123 6.31 -2.14 -11.39
CA VAL A 123 6.54 -0.97 -10.51
C VAL A 123 5.32 -0.85 -9.59
N VAL A 124 5.54 -0.93 -8.29
CA VAL A 124 4.48 -0.74 -7.29
C VAL A 124 4.53 0.69 -6.78
N VAL A 125 3.38 1.35 -6.73
CA VAL A 125 3.26 2.77 -6.40
C VAL A 125 2.20 2.95 -5.32
N ALA A 126 2.57 3.51 -4.17
CA ALA A 126 1.60 3.94 -3.17
C ALA A 126 0.80 5.14 -3.69
N GLU A 127 -0.52 5.17 -3.44
CA GLU A 127 -1.40 6.26 -3.91
C GLU A 127 -0.94 7.66 -3.44
N GLY A 128 -0.32 7.77 -2.25
CA GLY A 128 0.25 9.02 -1.74
C GLY A 128 1.62 9.41 -2.26
N ALA A 129 2.26 8.59 -3.10
CA ALA A 129 3.55 8.94 -3.72
C ALA A 129 3.44 10.16 -4.67
N GLU A 130 2.24 10.70 -4.89
CA GLU A 130 1.96 11.88 -5.71
C GLU A 130 2.78 13.11 -5.31
N GLY A 131 3.02 13.31 -4.00
CA GLY A 131 3.77 14.45 -3.48
C GLY A 131 5.19 14.56 -4.05
N ALA A 132 5.81 13.43 -4.41
CA ALA A 132 7.13 13.38 -5.03
C ALA A 132 7.12 13.72 -6.53
N VAL A 133 5.99 13.51 -7.22
CA VAL A 133 5.87 13.72 -8.69
C VAL A 133 5.28 15.09 -9.02
N SER A 134 4.55 15.71 -8.10
CA SER A 134 3.98 17.06 -8.30
C SER A 134 3.87 17.83 -6.98
N PRO A 135 4.96 18.44 -6.51
CA PRO A 135 4.93 19.34 -5.36
C PRO A 135 3.91 20.46 -5.62
N GLY A 136 2.88 20.59 -4.77
CA GLY A 136 1.89 21.68 -4.85
C GLY A 136 0.56 21.36 -5.55
N ARG A 137 0.34 20.13 -6.05
CA ARG A 137 -1.01 19.63 -6.43
C ARG A 137 -1.63 18.75 -5.33
N GLY A 138 -1.28 19.02 -4.08
CA GLY A 138 -1.77 18.26 -2.93
C GLY A 138 -3.29 18.29 -2.87
N GLY A 139 -3.92 17.14 -3.05
CA GLY A 139 -5.33 16.99 -2.70
C GLY A 139 -6.15 15.96 -3.47
N LEU A 140 -5.69 15.44 -4.62
CA LEU A 140 -6.45 14.44 -5.38
C LEU A 140 -5.83 13.05 -5.23
N LEU A 141 -6.26 12.30 -4.22
CA LEU A 141 -5.98 10.87 -4.13
C LEU A 141 -6.44 10.19 -5.44
N GLY A 142 -5.49 9.64 -6.18
CA GLY A 142 -5.72 8.91 -7.43
C GLY A 142 -5.04 9.55 -8.65
N GLY A 143 -4.36 8.73 -9.45
CA GLY A 143 -3.71 9.15 -10.70
C GLY A 143 -2.20 9.40 -10.58
N CYS A 144 -1.60 9.03 -9.45
CA CYS A 144 -0.15 8.98 -9.29
C CYS A 144 0.46 7.96 -10.26
N ALA A 145 -0.09 6.74 -10.27
CA ALA A 145 0.36 5.68 -11.16
C ALA A 145 0.17 6.03 -12.64
N TYR A 146 -0.86 6.83 -12.98
CA TYR A 146 -1.08 7.26 -14.36
C TYR A 146 0.03 8.18 -14.87
N ARG A 147 0.40 9.21 -14.08
CA ARG A 147 1.52 10.12 -14.43
C ARG A 147 2.84 9.37 -14.51
N ILE A 148 3.14 8.55 -13.50
CA ILE A 148 4.37 7.76 -13.46
C ILE A 148 4.42 6.82 -14.66
N GLY A 149 3.32 6.14 -14.97
CA GLY A 149 3.22 5.27 -16.14
C GLY A 149 3.43 5.99 -17.46
N GLN A 150 2.88 7.21 -17.62
CA GLN A 150 3.13 8.03 -18.81
C GLN A 150 4.59 8.45 -18.95
N GLN A 151 5.23 8.85 -17.85
CA GLN A 151 6.65 9.22 -17.85
C GLN A 151 7.53 8.02 -18.19
N ILE A 152 7.26 6.85 -17.60
CA ILE A 152 7.97 5.61 -17.91
C ILE A 152 7.80 5.25 -19.39
N ALA A 153 6.58 5.28 -19.92
CA ALA A 153 6.32 4.98 -21.33
C ALA A 153 7.08 5.94 -22.27
N GLY A 154 7.08 7.24 -21.97
CA GLY A 154 7.78 8.24 -22.77
C GLY A 154 9.30 8.12 -22.74
N LEU A 155 9.89 7.76 -21.59
CA LEU A 155 11.34 7.66 -21.41
C LEU A 155 11.91 6.31 -21.89
N THR A 156 11.16 5.22 -21.76
CA THR A 156 11.63 3.88 -22.12
C THR A 156 11.19 3.43 -23.51
N GLY A 157 10.07 3.97 -24.02
CA GLY A 157 9.42 3.47 -25.24
C GLY A 157 8.67 2.15 -25.04
N PHE A 158 8.66 1.58 -23.83
CA PHE A 158 8.03 0.30 -23.53
C PHE A 158 6.51 0.42 -23.38
N GLU A 159 5.80 -0.64 -23.75
CA GLU A 159 4.36 -0.73 -23.54
C GLU A 159 4.09 -0.71 -22.03
N THR A 160 3.45 0.35 -21.54
CA THR A 160 3.20 0.53 -20.11
C THR A 160 1.72 0.37 -19.79
N ARG A 161 1.39 -0.55 -18.88
CA ARG A 161 0.03 -0.83 -18.41
C ARG A 161 -0.13 -0.35 -16.97
N ILE A 162 -1.13 0.48 -16.74
CA ILE A 162 -1.43 1.04 -15.42
C ILE A 162 -2.61 0.29 -14.82
N ILE A 163 -2.46 -0.16 -13.58
CA ILE A 163 -3.46 -0.94 -12.86
C ILE A 163 -3.66 -0.28 -11.51
N VAL A 164 -4.89 0.17 -11.24
CA VAL A 164 -5.28 0.75 -9.96
C VAL A 164 -6.16 -0.26 -9.24
N LEU A 165 -5.64 -0.84 -8.15
CA LEU A 165 -6.39 -1.87 -7.42
C LEU A 165 -7.57 -1.27 -6.64
N GLY A 166 -7.37 -0.09 -6.05
CA GLY A 166 -8.39 0.60 -5.27
C GLY A 166 -8.96 -0.26 -4.14
N HIS A 167 -10.29 -0.22 -3.97
CA HIS A 167 -10.99 -0.75 -2.80
C HIS A 167 -10.99 -2.27 -2.66
N ILE A 168 -10.54 -3.03 -3.67
CA ILE A 168 -10.42 -4.50 -3.53
C ILE A 168 -9.49 -4.87 -2.37
N GLN A 169 -8.53 -4.00 -2.03
CA GLN A 169 -7.58 -4.17 -0.93
C GLN A 169 -8.22 -4.10 0.47
N ARG A 170 -9.44 -3.56 0.58
CA ARG A 170 -10.18 -3.45 1.86
C ARG A 170 -11.12 -4.61 2.12
N GLY A 171 -11.35 -5.47 1.13
CA GLY A 171 -12.28 -6.59 1.21
C GLY A 171 -11.56 -7.94 1.21
N GLY A 172 -12.34 -9.01 1.38
CA GLY A 172 -11.84 -10.38 1.38
C GLY A 172 -11.82 -11.03 2.76
N ALA A 173 -11.51 -12.32 2.79
CA ALA A 173 -11.39 -13.05 4.04
C ALA A 173 -10.07 -12.69 4.73
N PRO A 174 -10.08 -12.39 6.04
CA PRO A 174 -8.85 -12.00 6.74
C PRO A 174 -7.86 -13.17 6.74
N SER A 175 -6.58 -12.82 6.60
CA SER A 175 -5.47 -13.77 6.69
C SER A 175 -5.39 -14.40 8.08
N VAL A 176 -4.61 -15.47 8.20
CA VAL A 176 -4.36 -16.12 9.50
C VAL A 176 -3.74 -15.14 10.49
N ARG A 177 -2.80 -14.30 10.04
CA ARG A 177 -2.14 -13.30 10.88
C ARG A 177 -3.12 -12.27 11.41
N ASP A 178 -3.95 -11.70 10.54
CA ASP A 178 -4.95 -10.70 10.97
C ASP A 178 -6.00 -11.30 11.91
N ARG A 179 -6.42 -12.56 11.70
CA ARG A 179 -7.32 -13.26 12.62
C ARG A 179 -6.71 -13.42 14.01
N ILE A 180 -5.47 -13.94 14.09
CA ILE A 180 -4.78 -14.15 15.37
C ILE A 180 -4.56 -12.80 16.07
N LEU A 181 -4.11 -11.78 15.34
CA LEU A 181 -3.90 -10.44 15.89
C LEU A 181 -5.20 -9.85 16.45
N ALA A 182 -6.28 -9.89 15.67
CA ALA A 182 -7.58 -9.38 16.10
C ALA A 182 -8.12 -10.11 17.34
N THR A 183 -8.02 -11.44 17.39
CA THR A 183 -8.43 -12.23 18.56
C THR A 183 -7.59 -11.88 19.79
N THR A 184 -6.28 -11.76 19.64
CA THR A 184 -5.36 -11.46 20.76
C THR A 184 -5.59 -10.06 21.31
N LEU A 185 -5.70 -9.05 20.43
CA LEU A 185 -5.98 -7.67 20.83
C LEU A 185 -7.37 -7.54 21.47
N GLY A 186 -8.37 -8.24 20.93
CA GLY A 186 -9.72 -8.26 21.49
C GLY A 186 -9.76 -8.86 22.90
N ALA A 187 -9.09 -10.00 23.13
CA ALA A 187 -8.99 -10.59 24.46
C ALA A 187 -8.24 -9.66 25.43
N LYS A 188 -7.08 -9.14 25.01
CA LYS A 188 -6.27 -8.26 25.84
C LYS A 188 -6.99 -6.95 26.20
N ALA A 189 -7.81 -6.43 25.29
CA ALA A 189 -8.62 -5.26 25.53
C ALA A 189 -9.55 -5.44 26.72
N ILE A 190 -10.15 -6.62 26.90
CA ILE A 190 -11.03 -6.91 28.05
C ILE A 190 -10.24 -7.00 29.35
N ASP A 191 -9.05 -7.60 29.33
CA ASP A 191 -8.22 -7.75 30.53
C ASP A 191 -7.76 -6.42 31.13
N VAL A 192 -7.68 -5.36 30.32
CA VAL A 192 -7.13 -4.05 30.73
C VAL A 192 -8.18 -2.94 30.84
N LEU A 193 -9.44 -3.22 30.47
CA LEU A 193 -10.56 -2.27 30.53
C LEU A 193 -11.18 -2.19 31.92
#